data_AF-A0A9E1J387-F1
#
_entry.id   AF-A0A9E1J387-F1
#
_cell.length_a   1.000
_cell.length_b   1.000
_cell.length_c   1.000
_cell.angle_alpha   90.00
_cell.angle_beta   90.00
_cell.angle_gamma   90.00
#
_symmetry.space_group_name_H-M   'P 1'
#
loop_
_entity.id
_entity.type
_entity.pdbx_description
1 polymer ?
#
loop_
_entity_poly.entity_id
_entity_poly.type
_entity_poly.pdbx_seq_one_letter_code
_entity_poly.pdbx_strand_id
1 'polypeptide(L)' 'MSVFTAKSFRNHEQVLFRQDPASGLRAIIAIHDTTLGPALGGCRYWS' A
#
# COMPACT_ATOMS: atom_id res chain seq x y z
N MET A 1 -3.63 -10.22 12.63
CA MET A 1 -4.77 -9.90 11.75
C MET A 1 -4.28 -9.76 10.33
N SER A 2 -5.02 -10.30 9.35
CA SER A 2 -4.68 -10.15 7.93
C SER A 2 -5.20 -8.81 7.41
N VAL A 3 -4.41 -8.11 6.57
CA VAL A 3 -4.85 -6.87 5.91
C VAL A 3 -6.07 -7.10 5.01
N PHE A 4 -6.18 -8.31 4.45
CA PHE A 4 -7.23 -8.69 3.50
C PHE A 4 -8.59 -8.94 4.16
N THR A 5 -8.61 -9.14 5.49
CA THR A 5 -9.85 -9.35 6.25
C THR A 5 -10.35 -8.08 6.94
N ALA A 6 -9.66 -6.95 6.77
CA ALA A 6 -10.08 -5.69 7.36
C ALA A 6 -11.37 -5.19 6.71
N LYS A 7 -12.31 -4.65 7.49
CA LYS A 7 -13.55 -4.04 6.97
C LYS A 7 -13.28 -2.89 5.99
N SER A 8 -12.16 -2.20 6.16
CA SER A 8 -11.71 -1.11 5.28
C SER A 8 -11.00 -1.61 4.01
N PHE A 9 -10.75 -2.92 3.87
CA PHE A 9 -10.16 -3.47 2.67
C PHE A 9 -11.20 -3.46 1.54
N ARG A 10 -10.84 -2.86 0.41
CA ARG A 10 -11.73 -2.60 -0.73
C ARG A 10 -11.31 -3.35 -1.99
N ASN A 11 -10.83 -4.59 -1.85
CA ASN A 11 -10.37 -5.42 -2.96
C ASN A 11 -9.26 -4.75 -3.79
N HIS A 12 -8.25 -4.21 -3.10
CA HIS A 12 -7.07 -3.66 -3.76
C HIS A 12 -6.42 -4.74 -4.62
N GLU A 13 -6.06 -4.41 -5.86
CA GLU A 13 -5.26 -5.28 -6.73
C GLU A 13 -3.96 -5.72 -6.04
N GLN A 14 -3.29 -4.78 -5.34
CA GLN A 14 -2.02 -5.06 -4.66
C GLN A 14 -1.88 -4.30 -3.34
N VAL A 15 -1.29 -4.97 -2.35
CA VAL A 15 -0.80 -4.34 -1.11
C VAL A 15 0.63 -4.83 -0.88
N LEU A 16 1.59 -3.91 -0.97
CA LEU A 16 3.01 -4.20 -0.90
C LEU A 16 3.58 -3.64 0.41
N PHE A 17 4.16 -4.52 1.22
CA PHE A 17 4.97 -4.13 2.36
C PHE A 17 6.42 -4.03 1.89
N ARG A 18 7.06 -2.89 2.15
CA ARG A 18 8.45 -2.63 1.79
C ARG A 18 9.22 -2.19 3.02
N GLN A 19 10.39 -2.76 3.18
CA GLN A 19 11.33 -2.42 4.23
C GLN A 19 12.70 -2.29 3.62
N ASP A 20 13.41 -1.23 3.97
CA ASP A 20 14.84 -1.12 3.71
C ASP A 20 15.55 -0.84 5.05
N PRO A 21 16.27 -1.83 5.60
CA PRO A 21 16.97 -1.68 6.88
C PRO A 21 18.07 -0.62 6.86
N ALA A 22 18.72 -0.39 5.71
CA ALA A 22 19.84 0.55 5.63
C ALA A 22 19.37 2.01 5.80
N SER A 23 18.25 2.38 5.19
CA SER A 23 17.61 3.69 5.39
C SER A 23 16.64 3.74 6.58
N GLY A 24 16.26 2.59 7.14
CA GLY A 24 15.19 2.47 8.13
C GLY A 24 13.78 2.63 7.56
N LEU A 25 13.64 2.65 6.22
CA LEU A 25 12.35 2.80 5.55
C LEU A 25 11.41 1.65 5.90
N ARG A 26 10.19 2.01 6.27
CA ARG A 26 9.04 1.10 6.36
C ARG A 26 7.89 1.75 5.62
N ALA A 27 7.49 1.14 4.52
CA ALA A 27 6.47 1.68 3.63
C ALA A 27 5.42 0.63 3.28
N ILE A 28 4.20 1.11 3.08
CA ILE A 28 3.09 0.33 2.57
C ILE A 28 2.61 1.03 1.30
N ILE A 29 2.57 0.29 0.20
CA ILE A 29 2.05 0.77 -1.09
C ILE A 29 0.78 -0.03 -1.38
N ALA A 30 -0.35 0.66 -1.51
CA ALA A 30 -1.63 0.04 -1.81
C ALA A 30 -2.13 0.54 -3.18
N ILE A 31 -2.38 -0.39 -4.10
CA ILE A 31 -2.88 -0.12 -5.44
C ILE A 31 -4.30 -0.66 -5.50
N HIS A 32 -5.28 0.23 -5.64
CA HIS A 32 -6.69 -0.15 -5.66
C HIS A 32 -7.12 -0.71 -7.01
N ASP A 33 -6.84 0.02 -8.08
CA ASP A 33 -7.30 -0.30 -9.45
C ASP A 33 -6.36 0.35 -10.47
N THR A 34 -5.98 -0.39 -11.51
CA THR A 34 -5.15 0.07 -12.64
C THR A 34 -5.86 -0.03 -14.00
N THR A 35 -7.18 -0.27 -14.02
CA THR A 35 -7.99 -0.44 -15.25
C THR A 35 -7.85 0.72 -16.24
N LEU A 36 -7.73 1.96 -15.74
CA LEU A 36 -7.60 3.17 -16.58
C LEU A 36 -6.14 3.58 -16.86
N GLY A 37 -5.16 2.81 -16.38
CA GLY A 37 -3.75 3.11 -16.52
C GLY A 37 -2.99 3.06 -15.18
N PRO A 38 -1.75 3.58 -15.14
CA PRO A 38 -0.92 3.55 -13.94
C PRO A 38 -1.56 4.26 -12.75
N ALA A 39 -1.49 3.65 -11.57
CA ALA A 39 -1.98 4.26 -10.35
C ALA A 39 -1.13 5.48 -9.95
N LEU A 40 -1.80 6.60 -9.67
CA LEU A 40 -1.19 7.81 -9.12
C LEU A 40 -1.77 8.07 -7.72
N GLY A 41 -0.90 8.35 -6.75
CA GLY A 41 -1.30 8.59 -5.37
C GLY A 41 -0.25 9.37 -4.60
N GLY A 42 -0.66 10.01 -3.51
CA GLY A 42 0.24 10.74 -2.63
C GLY A 42 1.06 9.82 -1.72
N CYS A 43 2.19 10.32 -1.24
CA CYS A 43 2.94 9.71 -0.14
C CYS A 43 2.59 10.42 1.16
N ARG A 44 2.19 9.66 2.18
CA ARG A 44 1.95 10.18 3.53
C ARG A 44 2.93 9.54 4.50
N TYR A 45 3.70 10.39 5.17
CA TYR A 45 4.52 10.02 6.31
C TYR A 45 3.77 10.33 7.60
N TRP A 46 3.77 9.40 8.56
CA TRP A 46 3.10 9.54 9.85
C TRP A 46 3.87 8.72 10.91
N SER A 47 3.90 9.23 12.15
CA SER A 47 4.56 8.62 13.31
C SER A 47 3.56 7.97 14.25
#